data_AF-A0A1D8RU36-F1
#
_entry.id   AF-A0A1D8RU36-F1
#
_cell.length_a   1.000
_cell.length_b   1.000
_cell.length_c   1.000
_cell.angle_alpha   90.00
_cell.angle_beta   90.00
_cell.angle_gamma   90.00
#
_symmetry.space_group_name_H-M   'P 1'
#
loop_
_entity.id
_entity.type
_entity.pdbx_description
1 polymer ?
#
loop_
_entity_poly.entity_id
_entity_poly.type
_entity_poly.pdbx_seq_one_letter_code
_entity_poly.pdbx_strand_id
1 'polypeptide(L)'
;MSVINTEKQTPQSTVVDLQLCFGGFSHKGLKAENQDAFAAIVPKKLELRAKGAVVAIADGVSSASKAAEASQLAVTQFIQEYLATPETWSTQKSAAKVLSSLNNWLYSQSGFVDALVNQDSPQWLTTFSALIAKSNTGYIFHVGDTRITKYRQQQLEIITRAHNRKQIGQQDLLTRALGADSHLEVDVYQVDLQAGDLFMLSCDGIHDFVSKAVFKTLFDSLPLSPNKSDLEALSEKIVATALERGSHDNVTCLLVYIDAIPNRKLAEIERDLSSKAIPPALKVGQKLDDYLVKKIIHASIRSHLYLVVDVRTDKPYVLKAPSANFSDDAFYLQGFMREAWVGERIKHVNVMRVLSAKKDSQFLYHVCEYIKGQTLGEWLHDNPKPSIAQVRDIMKQVIGALRSFQRLDLVHRDLKPDNIMIDEYGQIKLIDYGTVFVASLDENQETIKEQVPHGSLNYIAPETLLHMQADYQSDLFSLGVICYEMLSGELPYKPMQRAEVTIKNYNDIQYRSIKQFRPELPLWLDLSLQKATAADPRQRYRAFSEFFSDLNKPSSSAVEEYKNQPLLKRDPIFFWQLVSTLLFIALVVSLVN
;
A
#
# COMPACT_ATOMS: atom_id res chain seq x y z
N MET A 1 -3.32 18.24 61.61
CA MET A 1 -3.07 17.26 60.52
C MET A 1 -3.73 17.79 59.26
N SER A 2 -2.97 18.47 58.40
CA SER A 2 -3.45 18.96 57.10
C SER A 2 -2.39 18.58 56.07
N VAL A 3 -2.64 17.49 55.36
CA VAL A 3 -1.78 16.96 54.31
C VAL A 3 -1.95 17.86 53.08
N ILE A 4 -0.90 18.60 52.75
CA ILE A 4 -0.77 19.35 51.51
C ILE A 4 -0.34 18.33 50.45
N ASN A 5 -1.26 17.98 49.55
CA ASN A 5 -1.01 17.13 48.40
C ASN A 5 -0.27 17.98 47.34
N THR A 6 1.05 17.79 47.23
CA THR A 6 1.84 18.30 46.10
C THR A 6 1.73 17.31 44.96
N GLU A 7 0.79 17.56 44.04
CA GLU A 7 0.80 16.92 42.72
C GLU A 7 2.07 17.34 41.98
N LYS A 8 3.00 16.41 41.84
CA LYS A 8 4.09 16.50 40.86
C LYS A 8 3.47 16.49 39.47
N GLN A 9 3.37 17.66 38.84
CA GLN A 9 3.21 17.75 37.40
C GLN A 9 4.45 17.17 36.72
N THR A 10 4.35 15.92 36.27
CA THR A 10 5.26 15.37 35.25
C THR A 10 5.04 16.14 33.94
N PRO A 11 6.05 16.75 33.32
CA PRO A 11 5.89 17.30 31.98
C PRO A 11 5.82 16.14 30.98
N GLN A 12 4.62 15.75 30.58
CA GLN A 12 4.44 14.94 29.36
C GLN A 12 4.86 15.82 28.17
N SER A 13 6.06 15.59 27.66
CA SER A 13 6.57 16.22 26.44
C SER A 13 5.71 15.79 25.25
N THR A 14 4.84 16.69 24.79
CA THR A 14 3.97 16.54 23.62
C THR A 14 4.77 16.73 22.33
N VAL A 15 5.61 15.77 21.96
CA VAL A 15 6.26 15.80 20.65
C VAL A 15 5.30 15.24 19.61
N VAL A 16 4.97 16.08 18.63
CA VAL A 16 3.90 15.85 17.63
C VAL A 16 4.43 15.19 16.36
N ASP A 17 5.68 15.49 15.97
CA ASP A 17 6.29 14.97 14.74
C ASP A 17 7.57 14.19 15.05
N LEU A 18 7.99 13.29 14.15
CA LEU A 18 9.30 12.66 14.23
C LEU A 18 10.40 13.73 14.22
N GLN A 19 11.26 13.70 15.23
CA GLN A 19 12.43 14.56 15.34
C GLN A 19 13.68 13.69 15.33
N LEU A 20 14.56 13.96 14.37
CA LEU A 20 15.84 13.31 14.28
C LEU A 20 16.89 14.31 13.78
N CYS A 21 18.13 14.08 14.17
CA CYS A 21 19.28 14.78 13.66
C CYS A 21 20.27 13.77 13.07
N PHE A 22 21.09 14.23 12.14
CA PHE A 22 22.11 13.42 11.50
C PHE A 22 23.39 14.22 11.36
N GLY A 23 24.51 13.52 11.33
CA GLY A 23 25.83 14.07 11.07
C GLY A 23 26.71 12.97 10.49
N GLY A 24 27.52 13.30 9.49
CA GLY A 24 28.33 12.30 8.81
C GLY A 24 29.61 12.90 8.25
N PHE A 25 30.61 12.06 8.08
CA PHE A 25 31.90 12.41 7.51
C PHE A 25 32.38 11.30 6.60
N SER A 26 33.00 11.69 5.48
CA SER A 26 33.56 10.77 4.50
C SER A 26 34.92 11.26 4.06
N HIS A 27 35.88 10.35 3.99
CA HIS A 27 37.25 10.66 3.58
C HIS A 27 37.77 9.59 2.63
N LYS A 28 38.49 10.01 1.59
CA LYS A 28 39.00 9.13 0.53
C LYS A 28 40.06 8.11 0.99
N GLY A 29 40.52 8.20 2.24
CA GLY A 29 41.61 7.39 2.76
C GLY A 29 42.89 7.59 1.96
N LEU A 30 43.54 6.47 1.60
CA LEU A 30 44.75 6.46 0.77
C LEU A 30 44.47 6.41 -0.74
N LYS A 31 43.19 6.32 -1.15
CA LYS A 31 42.79 6.29 -2.55
C LYS A 31 42.89 7.68 -3.20
N ALA A 32 42.99 7.69 -4.53
CA ALA A 32 43.04 8.93 -5.30
C ALA A 32 41.72 9.72 -5.20
N GLU A 33 40.60 8.99 -5.22
CA GLU A 33 39.23 9.51 -5.17
C GLU A 33 38.43 8.88 -4.02
N ASN A 34 37.36 9.57 -3.61
CA ASN A 34 36.39 9.03 -2.68
C ASN A 34 35.27 8.34 -3.46
N GLN A 35 35.16 7.02 -3.30
CA GLN A 35 34.14 6.22 -4.01
C GLN A 35 32.89 6.00 -3.15
N ASP A 36 32.90 6.49 -1.91
CA ASP A 36 31.74 6.47 -1.02
C ASP A 36 30.85 7.70 -1.22
N ALA A 37 29.55 7.50 -1.03
CA ALA A 37 28.58 8.57 -0.98
C ALA A 37 27.61 8.35 0.17
N PHE A 38 27.16 9.44 0.79
CA PHE A 38 26.08 9.40 1.77
C PHE A 38 25.22 10.66 1.69
N ALA A 39 23.94 10.54 2.05
CA ALA A 39 23.04 11.67 2.15
C ALA A 39 21.91 11.38 3.13
N ALA A 40 21.35 12.44 3.69
CA ALA A 40 20.21 12.39 4.58
C ALA A 40 19.28 13.56 4.30
N ILE A 41 17.97 13.31 4.35
CA ILE A 41 16.95 14.33 4.22
C ILE A 41 15.87 14.13 5.27
N VAL A 42 15.52 15.21 5.94
CA VAL A 42 14.32 15.32 6.79
C VAL A 42 13.36 16.25 6.04
N PRO A 43 12.31 15.72 5.40
CA PRO A 43 11.37 16.52 4.63
C PRO A 43 10.58 17.52 5.51
N LYS A 44 9.82 18.40 4.85
CA LYS A 44 8.89 19.30 5.56
C LYS A 44 7.73 18.49 6.18
N LYS A 45 7.09 19.02 7.22
CA LYS A 45 6.09 18.31 8.06
C LYS A 45 5.12 17.36 7.33
N LEU A 46 4.42 17.82 6.28
CA LEU A 46 3.44 16.98 5.58
C LEU A 46 4.10 15.78 4.87
N GLU A 47 5.21 16.03 4.19
CA GLU A 47 5.98 15.01 3.47
C GLU A 47 6.72 14.08 4.45
N LEU A 48 7.22 14.62 5.57
CA LEU A 48 7.83 13.84 6.65
C LEU A 48 6.82 12.83 7.25
N ARG A 49 5.56 13.22 7.41
CA ARG A 49 4.49 12.31 7.87
C ARG A 49 4.19 11.21 6.85
N ALA A 50 4.13 11.55 5.56
CA ALA A 50 3.80 10.61 4.50
C ALA A 50 4.96 9.65 4.16
N LYS A 51 6.19 10.16 4.10
CA LYS A 51 7.38 9.48 3.57
C LYS A 51 8.46 9.17 4.60
N GLY A 52 8.46 9.83 5.74
CA GLY A 52 9.52 9.71 6.73
C GLY A 52 10.79 10.48 6.35
N ALA A 53 11.77 10.46 7.25
CA ALA A 53 13.11 10.92 6.96
C ALA A 53 13.92 9.79 6.31
N VAL A 54 14.76 10.14 5.35
CA VAL A 54 15.52 9.16 4.54
C VAL A 54 17.00 9.41 4.73
N VAL A 55 17.73 8.34 5.02
CA VAL A 55 19.19 8.34 5.20
C VAL A 55 19.76 7.22 4.35
N ALA A 56 20.78 7.48 3.55
CA ALA A 56 21.38 6.48 2.67
C ALA A 56 22.90 6.62 2.62
N ILE A 57 23.58 5.48 2.47
CA ILE A 57 25.01 5.33 2.22
C ILE A 57 25.20 4.34 1.07
N ALA A 58 26.22 4.57 0.27
CA ALA A 58 26.67 3.69 -0.79
C ALA A 58 28.20 3.69 -0.84
N ASP A 59 28.77 2.52 -1.10
CA ASP A 59 30.21 2.30 -1.26
C ASP A 59 30.45 1.79 -2.69
N GLY A 60 31.30 2.47 -3.43
CA GLY A 60 31.60 2.14 -4.81
C GLY A 60 32.52 0.91 -4.90
N VAL A 61 32.14 -0.10 -5.69
CA VAL A 61 32.96 -1.30 -5.82
C VAL A 61 34.26 -0.94 -6.54
N SER A 62 35.40 -1.12 -5.88
CA SER A 62 36.70 -0.60 -6.35
C SER A 62 37.18 -1.15 -7.69
N SER A 63 36.69 -2.33 -8.10
CA SER A 63 36.98 -2.92 -9.41
C SER A 63 36.22 -2.24 -10.56
N ALA A 64 35.22 -1.41 -10.25
CA ALA A 64 34.36 -0.77 -11.22
C ALA A 64 34.94 0.58 -11.64
N SER A 65 34.99 0.84 -12.94
CA SER A 65 35.54 2.09 -13.51
C SER A 65 34.70 3.34 -13.25
N LYS A 66 33.45 3.17 -12.79
CA LYS A 66 32.51 4.24 -12.44
C LYS A 66 31.96 4.11 -11.02
N ALA A 67 32.79 3.62 -10.10
CA ALA A 67 32.42 3.36 -8.70
C ALA A 67 31.91 4.61 -7.96
N ALA A 68 32.64 5.74 -8.06
CA ALA A 68 32.27 6.99 -7.40
C ALA A 68 30.97 7.60 -7.96
N GLU A 69 30.81 7.59 -9.29
CA GLU A 69 29.58 8.09 -9.90
C GLU A 69 28.38 7.17 -9.60
N ALA A 70 28.58 5.85 -9.54
CA ALA A 70 27.54 4.89 -9.20
C ALA A 70 27.04 5.08 -7.76
N SER A 71 27.93 5.22 -6.77
CA SER A 71 27.54 5.41 -5.37
C SER A 71 26.83 6.75 -5.15
N GLN A 72 27.35 7.83 -5.75
CA GLN A 72 26.74 9.15 -5.68
C GLN A 72 25.34 9.16 -6.31
N LEU A 73 25.19 8.56 -7.49
CA LEU A 73 23.90 8.46 -8.16
C LEU A 73 22.92 7.60 -7.35
N ALA A 74 23.38 6.48 -6.81
CA ALA A 74 22.53 5.58 -6.05
C ALA A 74 21.90 6.26 -4.83
N VAL A 75 22.71 7.00 -4.06
CA VAL A 75 22.24 7.75 -2.89
C VAL A 75 21.31 8.90 -3.28
N THR A 76 21.74 9.74 -4.23
CA THR A 76 21.00 10.95 -4.58
C THR A 76 19.68 10.63 -5.28
N GLN A 77 19.70 9.72 -6.25
CA GLN A 77 18.51 9.34 -7.01
C GLN A 77 17.52 8.56 -6.14
N PHE A 78 17.99 7.66 -5.26
CA PHE A 78 17.10 6.92 -4.38
C PHE A 78 16.28 7.87 -3.50
N ILE A 79 16.93 8.85 -2.86
CA ILE A 79 16.24 9.80 -1.98
C ILE A 79 15.22 10.62 -2.76
N GLN A 80 15.61 11.17 -3.92
CA GLN A 80 14.73 12.01 -4.74
C GLN A 80 13.52 11.24 -5.27
N GLU A 81 13.74 10.06 -5.85
CA GLU A 81 12.65 9.25 -6.41
C GLU A 81 11.74 8.67 -5.31
N TYR A 82 12.31 8.24 -4.18
CA TYR A 82 11.52 7.73 -3.05
C TYR A 82 10.52 8.77 -2.55
N LEU A 83 10.97 10.02 -2.33
CA LEU A 83 10.10 11.11 -1.89
C LEU A 83 9.02 11.45 -2.94
N ALA A 84 9.34 11.31 -4.24
CA ALA A 84 8.41 11.54 -5.33
C ALA A 84 7.39 10.41 -5.58
N THR A 85 7.55 9.23 -4.94
CA THR A 85 6.57 8.14 -5.08
C THR A 85 5.19 8.50 -4.51
N PRO A 86 4.08 7.89 -4.97
CA PRO A 86 2.73 8.17 -4.44
C PRO A 86 2.63 8.03 -2.92
N GLU A 87 1.96 8.95 -2.22
CA GLU A 87 1.78 8.92 -0.75
C GLU A 87 0.98 7.71 -0.24
N THR A 88 0.22 7.07 -1.14
CA THR A 88 -0.60 5.88 -0.84
C THR A 88 0.23 4.59 -0.81
N TRP A 89 1.42 4.58 -1.44
CA TRP A 89 2.31 3.43 -1.45
C TRP A 89 2.98 3.24 -0.09
N SER A 90 3.15 1.97 0.29
CA SER A 90 3.94 1.56 1.43
C SER A 90 5.40 1.99 1.24
N THR A 91 6.09 2.37 2.32
CA THR A 91 7.54 2.63 2.35
C THR A 91 8.33 1.50 1.71
N GLN A 92 7.98 0.24 2.00
CA GLN A 92 8.64 -0.92 1.39
C GLN A 92 8.47 -0.95 -0.14
N LYS A 93 7.25 -0.75 -0.65
CA LYS A 93 7.00 -0.76 -2.10
C LYS A 93 7.70 0.41 -2.78
N SER A 94 7.61 1.61 -2.20
CA SER A 94 8.29 2.80 -2.71
C SER A 94 9.78 2.56 -2.87
N ALA A 95 10.45 2.10 -1.81
CA ALA A 95 11.89 1.84 -1.84
C ALA A 95 12.24 0.70 -2.83
N ALA A 96 11.51 -0.41 -2.80
CA ALA A 96 11.76 -1.54 -3.71
C ALA A 96 11.61 -1.14 -5.19
N LYS A 97 10.60 -0.32 -5.53
CA LYS A 97 10.37 0.12 -6.91
C LYS A 97 11.46 1.06 -7.40
N VAL A 98 11.95 1.94 -6.53
CA VAL A 98 13.06 2.86 -6.83
C VAL A 98 14.36 2.07 -7.00
N LEU A 99 14.69 1.19 -6.05
CA LEU A 99 15.91 0.36 -6.12
C LEU A 99 15.94 -0.55 -7.36
N SER A 100 14.81 -1.16 -7.72
CA SER A 100 14.71 -1.96 -8.94
C SER A 100 14.94 -1.11 -10.20
N SER A 101 14.38 0.10 -10.26
CA SER A 101 14.56 1.01 -11.40
C SER A 101 16.01 1.50 -11.50
N LEU A 102 16.60 1.89 -10.38
CA LEU A 102 17.99 2.32 -10.27
C LEU A 102 18.96 1.21 -10.66
N ASN A 103 18.75 -0.02 -10.17
CA ASN A 103 19.54 -1.19 -10.52
C ASN A 103 19.50 -1.48 -12.02
N ASN A 104 18.31 -1.48 -12.61
CA ASN A 104 18.15 -1.72 -14.05
C ASN A 104 18.88 -0.65 -14.88
N TRP A 105 18.87 0.61 -14.42
CA TRP A 105 19.60 1.68 -15.08
C TRP A 105 21.12 1.43 -15.00
N LEU A 106 21.67 1.20 -13.79
CA LEU A 106 23.11 0.93 -13.59
C LEU A 106 23.58 -0.31 -14.38
N TYR A 107 22.78 -1.39 -14.37
CA TYR A 107 23.03 -2.60 -15.14
C TYR A 107 23.01 -2.33 -16.65
N SER A 108 22.06 -1.53 -17.14
CA SER A 108 21.98 -1.19 -18.58
C SER A 108 23.15 -0.33 -19.07
N GLN A 109 23.70 0.54 -18.22
CA GLN A 109 24.90 1.33 -18.55
C GLN A 109 26.15 0.45 -18.67
N SER A 110 26.16 -0.70 -18.00
CA SER A 110 27.27 -1.66 -18.03
C SER A 110 27.30 -2.52 -19.31
N GLY A 111 26.35 -2.33 -20.24
CA GLY A 111 26.43 -2.76 -21.65
C GLY A 111 26.68 -4.25 -21.91
N PHE A 112 25.61 -5.04 -22.11
CA PHE A 112 25.71 -6.47 -22.51
C PHE A 112 26.36 -6.69 -23.89
N VAL A 113 26.37 -5.68 -24.78
CA VAL A 113 26.85 -5.81 -26.18
C VAL A 113 28.31 -5.35 -26.35
N ASP A 114 28.79 -4.37 -25.58
CA ASP A 114 30.17 -3.88 -25.69
C ASP A 114 31.18 -4.76 -24.93
N ALA A 115 30.75 -5.48 -23.89
CA ALA A 115 31.63 -6.38 -23.13
C ALA A 115 32.21 -7.56 -23.95
N LEU A 116 31.59 -7.90 -25.08
CA LEU A 116 32.09 -8.92 -26.01
C LEU A 116 33.09 -8.37 -27.04
N VAL A 117 33.18 -7.05 -27.20
CA VAL A 117 33.98 -6.40 -28.25
C VAL A 117 35.12 -5.55 -27.67
N ASN A 118 34.95 -4.96 -26.47
CA ASN A 118 35.97 -4.17 -25.78
C ASN A 118 36.01 -4.53 -24.28
N GLN A 119 37.21 -4.75 -23.73
CA GLN A 119 37.41 -5.02 -22.30
C GLN A 119 37.21 -3.79 -21.39
N ASP A 120 36.97 -2.60 -21.96
CA ASP A 120 36.92 -1.30 -21.27
C ASP A 120 35.49 -0.71 -21.15
N SER A 121 34.44 -1.54 -21.14
CA SER A 121 33.09 -1.03 -20.87
C SER A 121 32.99 -0.46 -19.45
N PRO A 122 32.36 0.72 -19.26
CA PRO A 122 32.24 1.33 -17.94
C PRO A 122 31.34 0.48 -17.03
N GLN A 123 31.87 0.01 -15.90
CA GLN A 123 31.11 -0.76 -14.93
C GLN A 123 30.58 0.16 -13.84
N TRP A 124 29.26 0.08 -13.59
CA TRP A 124 28.56 0.92 -12.61
C TRP A 124 28.07 0.06 -11.45
N LEU A 125 28.94 -0.18 -10.47
CA LEU A 125 28.69 -1.09 -9.35
C LEU A 125 28.87 -0.38 -8.01
N THR A 126 27.90 -0.53 -7.13
CA THR A 126 27.95 0.04 -5.77
C THR A 126 27.10 -0.76 -4.78
N THR A 127 27.51 -0.75 -3.52
CA THR A 127 26.67 -1.19 -2.41
C THR A 127 25.61 -0.14 -2.11
N PHE A 128 24.58 -0.50 -1.38
CA PHE A 128 23.53 0.43 -0.99
C PHE A 128 22.89 0.03 0.33
N SER A 129 22.87 0.97 1.26
CA SER A 129 22.15 0.84 2.52
C SER A 129 21.35 2.10 2.81
N ALA A 130 20.07 1.95 3.12
CA ALA A 130 19.22 3.07 3.51
C ALA A 130 18.43 2.76 4.79
N LEU A 131 18.24 3.78 5.62
CA LEU A 131 17.33 3.83 6.75
C LEU A 131 16.25 4.88 6.46
N ILE A 132 15.00 4.46 6.46
CA ILE A 132 13.82 5.33 6.37
C ILE A 132 13.13 5.33 7.73
N ALA A 133 13.22 6.43 8.46
CA ALA A 133 12.56 6.61 9.74
C ALA A 133 11.18 7.25 9.52
N LYS A 134 10.11 6.51 9.79
CA LYS A 134 8.72 6.96 9.57
C LYS A 134 7.89 6.62 10.81
N SER A 135 7.47 7.63 11.58
CA SER A 135 6.90 7.49 12.94
C SER A 135 7.84 6.76 13.90
N ASN A 136 7.42 5.61 14.42
CA ASN A 136 8.11 4.78 15.39
C ASN A 136 8.75 3.57 14.72
N THR A 137 8.84 3.55 13.38
CA THR A 137 9.41 2.43 12.62
C THR A 137 10.55 2.90 11.74
N GLY A 138 11.66 2.19 11.81
CA GLY A 138 12.80 2.29 10.90
C GLY A 138 12.71 1.18 9.86
N TYR A 139 12.63 1.54 8.59
CA TYR A 139 12.69 0.60 7.47
C TYR A 139 14.09 0.64 6.88
N ILE A 140 14.77 -0.50 6.86
CA ILE A 140 16.14 -0.62 6.38
C ILE A 140 16.15 -1.44 5.10
N PHE A 141 16.80 -0.91 4.07
CA PHE A 141 17.00 -1.56 2.77
C PHE A 141 18.49 -1.74 2.54
N HIS A 142 18.93 -2.95 2.25
CA HIS A 142 20.35 -3.28 2.23
C HIS A 142 20.74 -4.19 1.06
N VAL A 143 21.82 -3.81 0.39
CA VAL A 143 22.50 -4.56 -0.66
C VAL A 143 24.01 -4.30 -0.55
N GLY A 144 24.78 -5.31 -0.20
CA GLY A 144 26.25 -5.27 -0.26
C GLY A 144 26.84 -5.54 1.11
N ASP A 145 27.90 -4.85 1.48
CA ASP A 145 28.64 -5.05 2.73
C ASP A 145 28.71 -3.80 3.62
N THR A 146 28.14 -2.68 3.20
CA THR A 146 27.89 -1.55 4.09
C THR A 146 27.05 -1.99 5.31
N ARG A 147 27.30 -1.38 6.47
CA ARG A 147 26.75 -1.85 7.73
C ARG A 147 25.92 -0.76 8.42
N ILE A 148 24.68 -1.13 8.76
CA ILE A 148 23.79 -0.38 9.65
C ILE A 148 23.78 -1.04 11.03
N THR A 149 24.11 -0.26 12.05
CA THR A 149 24.09 -0.65 13.46
C THR A 149 23.19 0.28 14.26
N LYS A 150 22.57 -0.26 15.31
CA LYS A 150 21.72 0.47 16.26
C LYS A 150 22.35 0.43 17.64
N TYR A 151 22.51 1.59 18.25
CA TYR A 151 22.98 1.77 19.61
C TYR A 151 21.81 2.24 20.49
N ARG A 152 21.44 1.42 21.48
CA ARG A 152 20.37 1.70 22.45
C ARG A 152 20.82 1.21 23.81
N GLN A 153 20.68 2.03 24.85
CA GLN A 153 20.92 1.65 26.25
C GLN A 153 22.24 0.87 26.44
N GLN A 154 23.34 1.39 25.89
CA GLN A 154 24.67 0.78 25.95
C GLN A 154 24.85 -0.58 25.24
N GLN A 155 23.90 -0.96 24.39
CA GLN A 155 23.98 -2.14 23.55
C GLN A 155 24.11 -1.73 22.08
N LEU A 156 25.11 -2.29 21.40
CA LEU A 156 25.34 -2.11 19.98
C LEU A 156 24.90 -3.37 19.22
N GLU A 157 23.84 -3.22 18.44
CA GLU A 157 23.23 -4.27 17.63
C GLU A 157 23.57 -4.03 16.15
N ILE A 158 24.05 -5.08 15.45
CA ILE A 158 24.23 -5.03 13.99
C ILE A 158 22.92 -5.50 13.36
N ILE A 159 22.28 -4.66 12.55
CA ILE A 159 20.97 -4.95 11.96
C ILE A 159 21.13 -5.67 10.61
N THR A 160 22.07 -5.20 9.80
CA THR A 160 22.30 -5.68 8.43
C THR A 160 23.28 -6.84 8.38
N ARG A 161 23.16 -7.69 7.35
CA ARG A 161 24.06 -8.82 7.10
C ARG A 161 24.83 -8.56 5.81
N ALA A 162 26.16 -8.59 5.87
CA ALA A 162 27.00 -8.36 4.70
C ALA A 162 26.83 -9.48 3.66
N HIS A 163 26.78 -9.09 2.39
CA HIS A 163 26.66 -9.96 1.22
C HIS A 163 28.02 -10.24 0.59
N ASN A 164 28.98 -10.73 1.36
CA ASN A 164 30.31 -11.09 0.86
C ASN A 164 30.65 -12.57 1.06
N ARG A 165 31.53 -13.11 0.22
CA ARG A 165 32.11 -14.45 0.38
C ARG A 165 33.59 -14.32 0.72
N LYS A 166 33.96 -14.86 1.88
CA LYS A 166 35.37 -14.97 2.30
C LYS A 166 36.02 -16.13 1.57
N GLN A 167 36.96 -15.84 0.67
CA GLN A 167 37.79 -16.85 0.02
C GLN A 167 39.15 -16.89 0.74
N ILE A 168 39.60 -18.08 1.16
CA ILE A 168 40.86 -18.24 1.88
C ILE A 168 42.02 -17.72 1.00
N GLY A 169 42.64 -16.62 1.43
CA GLY A 169 43.82 -16.02 0.77
C GLY A 169 43.55 -14.95 -0.30
N GLN A 170 42.29 -14.52 -0.50
CA GLN A 170 41.93 -13.42 -1.42
C GLN A 170 40.98 -12.40 -0.72
N GLN A 171 40.82 -11.22 -1.33
CA GLN A 171 39.88 -10.18 -0.88
C GLN A 171 38.43 -10.72 -0.85
N ASP A 172 37.63 -10.22 0.09
CA ASP A 172 36.21 -10.60 0.23
C ASP A 172 35.44 -10.25 -1.05
N LEU A 173 34.86 -11.25 -1.71
CA LEU A 173 34.14 -11.04 -2.97
C LEU A 173 32.69 -10.66 -2.68
N LEU A 174 32.27 -9.50 -3.19
CA LEU A 174 30.90 -9.04 -3.08
C LEU A 174 29.96 -9.92 -3.91
N THR A 175 28.93 -10.48 -3.26
CA THR A 175 27.94 -11.36 -3.90
C THR A 175 26.66 -10.66 -4.35
N ARG A 176 26.42 -9.44 -3.85
CA ARG A 176 25.27 -8.61 -4.23
C ARG A 176 25.67 -7.14 -4.26
N ALA A 177 25.38 -6.46 -5.36
CA ALA A 177 25.59 -5.02 -5.52
C ALA A 177 24.53 -4.45 -6.47
N LEU A 178 24.27 -3.15 -6.38
CA LEU A 178 23.50 -2.46 -7.41
C LEU A 178 24.28 -2.45 -8.72
N GLY A 179 23.59 -2.74 -9.83
CA GLY A 179 24.16 -2.80 -11.17
C GLY A 179 24.84 -4.13 -11.52
N ALA A 180 24.93 -5.08 -10.58
CA ALA A 180 25.60 -6.36 -10.80
C ALA A 180 24.77 -7.37 -11.62
N ASP A 181 23.44 -7.34 -11.48
CA ASP A 181 22.51 -8.24 -12.19
C ASP A 181 21.25 -7.46 -12.60
N SER A 182 20.55 -7.99 -13.60
CA SER A 182 19.22 -7.58 -14.04
C SER A 182 18.13 -7.76 -12.98
N HIS A 183 18.32 -8.67 -12.02
CA HIS A 183 17.41 -8.87 -10.90
C HIS A 183 18.10 -8.60 -9.56
N LEU A 184 17.58 -7.62 -8.83
CA LEU A 184 18.12 -7.22 -7.53
C LEU A 184 17.31 -7.83 -6.39
N GLU A 185 17.97 -8.61 -5.55
CA GLU A 185 17.44 -9.02 -4.25
C GLU A 185 17.89 -8.01 -3.17
N VAL A 186 16.92 -7.30 -2.61
CA VAL A 186 17.14 -6.32 -1.53
C VAL A 186 16.71 -6.92 -0.21
N ASP A 187 17.60 -6.92 0.77
CA ASP A 187 17.24 -7.27 2.13
C ASP A 187 16.44 -6.13 2.77
N VAL A 188 15.29 -6.46 3.37
CA VAL A 188 14.43 -5.50 4.06
C VAL A 188 14.34 -5.86 5.53
N TYR A 189 14.70 -4.92 6.40
CA TYR A 189 14.59 -5.05 7.86
C TYR A 189 13.64 -3.99 8.41
N GLN A 190 12.85 -4.35 9.40
CA GLN A 190 11.99 -3.43 10.13
C GLN A 190 12.40 -3.41 11.60
N VAL A 191 12.63 -2.21 12.14
CA VAL A 191 13.05 -2.01 13.53
C VAL A 191 12.18 -0.97 14.21
N ASP A 192 11.90 -1.18 15.50
CA ASP A 192 11.21 -0.17 16.32
C ASP A 192 12.16 0.97 16.70
N LEU A 193 11.70 2.20 16.55
CA LEU A 193 12.41 3.42 16.93
C LEU A 193 11.98 3.87 18.33
N GLN A 194 12.95 4.33 19.11
CA GLN A 194 12.75 4.96 20.41
C GLN A 194 13.53 6.26 20.48
N ALA A 195 13.02 7.22 21.26
CA ALA A 195 13.78 8.41 21.62
C ALA A 195 15.10 7.98 22.29
N GLY A 196 16.22 8.56 21.86
CA GLY A 196 17.56 8.19 22.31
C GLY A 196 18.27 7.14 21.47
N ASP A 197 17.61 6.57 20.45
CA ASP A 197 18.29 5.65 19.53
C ASP A 197 19.33 6.37 18.69
N LEU A 198 20.51 5.76 18.56
CA LEU A 198 21.55 6.18 17.63
C LEU A 198 21.79 5.09 16.58
N PHE A 199 21.60 5.42 15.32
CA PHE A 199 21.94 4.56 14.19
C PHE A 199 23.26 5.02 13.57
N MET A 200 24.13 4.06 13.23
CA MET A 200 25.35 4.30 12.47
C MET A 200 25.31 3.48 11.18
N LEU A 201 25.48 4.19 10.06
CA LEU A 201 25.70 3.63 8.74
C LEU A 201 27.19 3.80 8.39
N SER A 202 27.87 2.73 7.97
CA SER A 202 29.33 2.73 7.76
C SER A 202 29.78 1.78 6.65
N CYS A 203 30.85 2.13 5.93
CA CYS A 203 31.56 1.22 5.02
C CYS A 203 32.53 0.30 5.77
N ASP A 204 33.04 -0.71 5.06
CA ASP A 204 33.97 -1.73 5.58
C ASP A 204 35.30 -1.12 6.08
N GLY A 205 35.77 -0.07 5.43
CA GLY A 205 36.91 0.74 5.85
C GLY A 205 36.81 1.28 7.27
N ILE A 206 35.60 1.38 7.84
CA ILE A 206 35.36 1.71 9.25
C ILE A 206 35.15 0.45 10.09
N HIS A 207 34.17 -0.37 9.72
CA HIS A 207 33.61 -1.36 10.63
C HIS A 207 34.41 -2.67 10.72
N ASP A 208 35.44 -2.83 9.89
CA ASP A 208 36.42 -3.91 10.00
C ASP A 208 37.68 -3.51 10.81
N PHE A 209 37.94 -2.21 10.95
CA PHE A 209 39.11 -1.68 11.66
C PHE A 209 38.77 -1.17 13.07
N VAL A 210 37.52 -0.78 13.32
CA VAL A 210 37.06 -0.28 14.62
C VAL A 210 36.23 -1.35 15.33
N SER A 211 36.68 -1.75 16.53
CA SER A 211 35.99 -2.79 17.32
C SER A 211 34.73 -2.25 18.00
N LYS A 212 33.76 -3.14 18.31
CA LYS A 212 32.52 -2.82 19.05
C LYS A 212 32.77 -2.08 20.38
N ALA A 213 33.83 -2.44 21.10
CA ALA A 213 34.18 -1.79 22.37
C ALA A 213 34.55 -0.30 22.18
N VAL A 214 35.24 0.01 21.10
CA VAL A 214 35.66 1.39 20.77
C VAL A 214 34.46 2.21 20.33
N PHE A 215 33.58 1.66 19.48
CA PHE A 215 32.32 2.32 19.13
C PHE A 215 31.50 2.68 20.36
N LYS A 216 31.37 1.74 21.31
CA LYS A 216 30.64 1.99 22.56
C LYS A 216 31.24 3.16 23.34
N THR A 217 32.56 3.19 23.54
CA THR A 217 33.24 4.31 24.22
C THR A 217 33.04 5.65 23.50
N LEU A 218 33.06 5.63 22.16
CA LEU A 218 32.83 6.83 21.35
C LEU A 218 31.37 7.31 21.44
N PHE A 219 30.39 6.41 21.39
CA PHE A 219 28.97 6.76 21.53
C PHE A 219 28.62 7.22 22.94
N ASP A 220 29.22 6.64 23.97
CA ASP A 220 29.05 7.06 25.37
C ASP A 220 29.62 8.46 25.66
N SER A 221 30.45 9.01 24.75
CA SER A 221 30.97 10.38 24.86
C SER A 221 30.02 11.45 24.31
N LEU A 222 28.93 11.06 23.65
CA LEU A 222 27.93 12.01 23.16
C LEU A 222 27.12 12.62 24.31
N PRO A 223 26.70 13.89 24.18
CA PRO A 223 25.72 14.47 25.09
C PRO A 223 24.37 13.74 24.99
N LEU A 224 23.54 13.90 26.02
CA LEU A 224 22.20 13.27 26.10
C LEU A 224 21.24 13.68 24.97
N SER A 225 21.46 14.85 24.36
CA SER A 225 20.69 15.35 23.20
C SER A 225 21.67 15.96 22.20
N PRO A 226 22.33 15.13 21.36
CA PRO A 226 23.32 15.60 20.41
C PRO A 226 22.68 16.40 19.29
N ASN A 227 23.33 17.48 18.90
CA ASN A 227 22.98 18.23 17.71
C ASN A 227 23.76 17.72 16.50
N LYS A 228 23.49 18.30 15.32
CA LYS A 228 24.18 17.94 14.07
C LYS A 228 25.71 18.03 14.17
N SER A 229 26.25 19.10 14.75
CA SER A 229 27.69 19.30 14.86
C SER A 229 28.36 18.30 15.80
N ASP A 230 27.68 17.87 16.86
CA ASP A 230 28.17 16.80 17.75
C ASP A 230 28.29 15.47 17.00
N LEU A 231 27.31 15.14 16.16
CA LEU A 231 27.31 13.93 15.33
C LEU A 231 28.36 13.99 14.21
N GLU A 232 28.58 15.15 13.59
CA GLU A 232 29.63 15.36 12.60
C GLU A 232 31.03 15.20 13.23
N ALA A 233 31.27 15.85 14.36
CA ALA A 233 32.55 15.74 15.09
C ALA A 233 32.82 14.30 15.55
N LEU A 234 31.80 13.57 15.99
CA LEU A 234 31.94 12.16 16.32
C LEU A 234 32.24 11.30 15.09
N SER A 235 31.57 11.56 13.97
CA SER A 235 31.81 10.85 12.71
C SER A 235 33.25 11.06 12.21
N GLU A 236 33.77 12.29 12.29
CA GLU A 236 35.18 12.62 12.02
C GLU A 236 36.13 11.83 12.92
N LYS A 237 35.83 11.75 14.22
CA LYS A 237 36.64 11.00 15.19
C LYS A 237 36.65 9.49 14.91
N ILE A 238 35.51 8.92 14.52
CA ILE A 238 35.41 7.51 14.10
C ILE A 238 36.28 7.26 12.88
N VAL A 239 36.18 8.14 11.88
CA VAL A 239 36.97 8.06 10.64
C VAL A 239 38.47 8.19 10.93
N ALA A 240 38.89 9.15 11.74
CA ALA A 240 40.29 9.29 12.16
C ALA A 240 40.80 8.04 12.88
N THR A 241 39.99 7.47 13.79
CA THR A 241 40.35 6.24 14.51
C THR A 241 40.55 5.05 13.57
N ALA A 242 39.75 4.92 12.51
CA ALA A 242 39.91 3.86 11.52
C ALA A 242 41.20 4.03 10.69
N LEU A 243 41.51 5.26 10.29
CA LEU A 243 42.74 5.59 9.57
C LEU A 243 43.99 5.34 10.42
N GLU A 244 43.99 5.74 11.69
CA GLU A 244 45.08 5.46 12.64
C GLU A 244 45.32 3.96 12.86
N ARG A 245 44.27 3.15 12.70
CA ARG A 245 44.31 1.68 12.81
C ARG A 245 44.69 0.99 11.49
N GLY A 246 45.07 1.75 10.47
CA GLY A 246 45.58 1.22 9.21
C GLY A 246 44.52 0.90 8.17
N SER A 247 43.34 1.52 8.22
CA SER A 247 42.39 1.42 7.11
C SER A 247 42.99 2.01 5.83
N HIS A 248 42.99 1.23 4.75
CA HIS A 248 43.53 1.60 3.45
C HIS A 248 42.44 1.95 2.42
N ASP A 249 41.17 1.82 2.81
CA ASP A 249 40.02 2.05 1.94
C ASP A 249 39.41 3.46 2.13
N ASN A 250 38.34 3.76 1.39
CA ASN A 250 37.44 4.86 1.68
C ASN A 250 36.79 4.64 3.06
N VAL A 251 36.59 5.72 3.79
CA VAL A 251 36.13 5.67 5.18
C VAL A 251 34.99 6.67 5.37
N THR A 252 33.79 6.12 5.51
CA THR A 252 32.54 6.87 5.62
C THR A 252 31.75 6.42 6.83
N CYS A 253 31.35 7.38 7.65
CA CYS A 253 30.49 7.19 8.80
C CYS A 253 29.37 8.21 8.78
N LEU A 254 28.13 7.74 8.88
CA LEU A 254 26.94 8.57 8.98
C LEU A 254 26.13 8.15 10.22
N LEU A 255 25.91 9.11 11.11
CA LEU A 255 25.17 8.93 12.36
C LEU A 255 23.80 9.58 12.26
N VAL A 256 22.80 8.91 12.84
CA VAL A 256 21.41 9.37 12.91
C VAL A 256 20.90 9.17 14.32
N TYR A 257 20.55 10.26 15.00
CA TYR A 257 20.02 10.23 16.35
C TYR A 257 18.52 10.54 16.34
N ILE A 258 17.73 9.68 16.99
CA ILE A 258 16.28 9.85 17.14
C ILE A 258 16.03 10.66 18.41
N ASP A 259 15.73 11.94 18.24
CA ASP A 259 15.47 12.86 19.35
C ASP A 259 14.12 12.55 19.99
N ALA A 260 13.09 12.45 19.15
CA ALA A 260 11.76 12.12 19.61
C ALA A 260 10.95 11.42 18.53
N ILE A 261 10.11 10.50 18.97
CA ILE A 261 9.15 9.79 18.12
C ILE A 261 7.75 10.38 18.31
N PRO A 262 6.93 10.46 17.25
CA PRO A 262 5.57 10.95 17.38
C PRO A 262 4.71 9.93 18.13
N ASN A 263 3.75 10.43 18.90
CA ASN A 263 2.72 9.58 19.52
C ASN A 263 1.60 9.29 18.52
N ARG A 264 1.54 8.05 18.03
CA ARG A 264 0.42 7.41 17.28
C ARG A 264 -0.03 8.12 15.99
N LYS A 265 0.26 7.47 14.85
CA LYS A 265 0.11 7.94 13.46
C LYS A 265 -1.30 8.21 12.92
N LEU A 266 -2.35 7.53 13.42
CA LEU A 266 -3.73 7.70 12.92
C LEU A 266 -4.57 8.63 13.82
N ALA A 267 -4.32 8.53 15.13
CA ALA A 267 -4.94 9.37 16.14
C ALA A 267 -4.73 10.88 15.92
N GLU A 268 -3.71 11.29 15.16
CA GLU A 268 -3.37 12.70 14.94
C GLU A 268 -4.09 13.33 13.74
N ILE A 269 -4.25 12.59 12.63
CA ILE A 269 -5.18 12.99 11.56
C ILE A 269 -6.59 13.03 12.17
N GLU A 270 -6.93 12.03 12.99
CA GLU A 270 -8.16 12.01 13.79
C GLU A 270 -8.25 13.21 14.71
N ARG A 271 -7.17 13.64 15.37
CA ARG A 271 -7.20 14.79 16.27
C ARG A 271 -7.36 16.12 15.54
N ASP A 272 -6.73 16.31 14.39
CA ASP A 272 -6.89 17.51 13.56
C ASP A 272 -8.31 17.60 12.99
N LEU A 273 -8.91 16.47 12.60
CA LEU A 273 -10.28 16.42 12.05
C LEU A 273 -11.37 16.29 13.13
N SER A 274 -11.06 15.76 14.32
CA SER A 274 -11.94 15.72 15.50
C SER A 274 -11.89 17.03 16.30
N SER A 275 -10.86 17.87 16.08
CA SER A 275 -10.87 19.26 16.55
C SER A 275 -11.94 20.08 15.86
N LYS A 276 -12.39 19.63 14.67
CA LYS A 276 -13.49 20.24 13.94
C LYS A 276 -14.82 19.75 14.51
N ALA A 277 -15.74 20.69 14.69
CA ALA A 277 -17.10 20.38 15.12
C ALA A 277 -17.86 19.64 14.01
N ILE A 278 -18.64 18.62 14.38
CA ILE A 278 -19.62 18.06 13.45
C ILE A 278 -20.70 19.12 13.22
N PRO A 279 -20.97 19.53 11.96
CA PRO A 279 -21.97 20.53 11.69
C PRO A 279 -23.37 20.01 12.07
N PRO A 280 -24.28 20.88 12.55
CA PRO A 280 -25.67 20.50 12.76
C PRO A 280 -26.34 20.13 11.43
N ALA A 281 -27.42 19.36 11.49
CA ALA A 281 -28.21 19.03 10.31
C ALA A 281 -28.72 20.32 9.62
N LEU A 282 -28.26 20.55 8.40
CA LEU A 282 -28.56 21.76 7.63
C LEU A 282 -29.92 21.67 6.94
N LYS A 283 -30.59 22.82 6.80
CA LYS A 283 -31.83 23.01 6.04
C LYS A 283 -31.55 23.72 4.72
N VAL A 284 -32.47 23.56 3.76
CA VAL A 284 -32.43 24.31 2.49
C VAL A 284 -32.40 25.81 2.75
N GLY A 285 -31.51 26.53 2.06
CA GLY A 285 -31.26 27.95 2.25
C GLY A 285 -30.21 28.30 3.31
N GLN A 286 -29.76 27.35 4.12
CA GLN A 286 -28.65 27.56 5.06
C GLN A 286 -27.28 27.44 4.38
N LYS A 287 -26.28 28.05 4.97
CA LYS A 287 -24.90 28.10 4.47
C LYS A 287 -23.95 27.44 5.47
N LEU A 288 -23.03 26.61 4.96
CA LEU A 288 -21.88 26.08 5.70
C LEU A 288 -20.61 26.49 4.96
N ASP A 289 -19.75 27.28 5.62
CA ASP A 289 -18.62 27.96 4.99
C ASP A 289 -19.04 28.67 3.70
N ASP A 290 -18.49 28.33 2.53
CA ASP A 290 -18.79 28.99 1.24
C ASP A 290 -19.88 28.25 0.43
N TYR A 291 -20.62 27.34 1.07
CA TYR A 291 -21.57 26.44 0.41
C TYR A 291 -23.00 26.69 0.87
N LEU A 292 -23.89 27.05 -0.07
CA LEU A 292 -25.32 27.25 0.18
C LEU A 292 -26.10 25.96 -0.12
N VAL A 293 -26.87 25.46 0.85
CA VAL A 293 -27.69 24.25 0.69
C VAL A 293 -28.88 24.54 -0.21
N LYS A 294 -28.98 23.81 -1.33
CA LYS A 294 -30.08 23.88 -2.30
C LYS A 294 -31.07 22.73 -2.14
N LYS A 295 -30.60 21.53 -1.81
CA LYS A 295 -31.43 20.34 -1.63
C LYS A 295 -30.79 19.39 -0.62
N ILE A 296 -31.60 18.71 0.19
CA ILE A 296 -31.16 17.58 1.00
C ILE A 296 -31.26 16.34 0.10
N ILE A 297 -30.12 15.73 -0.24
CA ILE A 297 -30.07 14.53 -1.08
C ILE A 297 -30.42 13.31 -0.24
N HIS A 298 -29.78 13.20 0.93
CA HIS A 298 -29.98 12.09 1.85
C HIS A 298 -29.71 12.54 3.28
N ALA A 299 -30.53 12.08 4.21
CA ALA A 299 -30.34 12.30 5.64
C ALA A 299 -30.49 10.96 6.35
N SER A 300 -29.41 10.46 6.93
CA SER A 300 -29.39 9.20 7.67
C SER A 300 -28.89 9.41 9.09
N ILE A 301 -29.03 8.38 9.92
CA ILE A 301 -28.44 8.36 11.26
C ILE A 301 -26.91 8.54 11.22
N ARG A 302 -26.24 8.14 10.14
CA ARG A 302 -24.78 8.08 9.99
C ARG A 302 -24.21 9.33 9.35
N SER A 303 -24.80 9.79 8.25
CA SER A 303 -24.35 10.97 7.49
C SER A 303 -25.48 11.74 6.84
N HIS A 304 -25.20 13.01 6.55
CA HIS A 304 -26.04 13.89 5.76
C HIS A 304 -25.35 14.26 4.44
N LEU A 305 -26.11 14.21 3.35
CA LEU A 305 -25.68 14.60 2.00
C LEU A 305 -26.56 15.73 1.49
N TYR A 306 -25.92 16.82 1.07
CA TYR A 306 -26.57 18.02 0.59
C TYR A 306 -26.10 18.36 -0.82
N LEU A 307 -27.03 18.71 -1.71
CA LEU A 307 -26.70 19.46 -2.91
C LEU A 307 -26.46 20.90 -2.48
N VAL A 308 -25.26 21.39 -2.70
CA VAL A 308 -24.84 22.73 -2.37
C VAL A 308 -24.35 23.47 -3.60
N VAL A 309 -24.30 24.80 -3.52
CA VAL A 309 -23.68 25.65 -4.53
C VAL A 309 -22.57 26.47 -3.87
N ASP A 310 -21.38 26.50 -4.48
CA ASP A 310 -20.31 27.42 -4.05
C ASP A 310 -20.74 28.85 -4.38
N VAL A 311 -20.90 29.68 -3.36
CA VAL A 311 -21.43 31.04 -3.48
C VAL A 311 -20.56 31.97 -4.34
N ARG A 312 -19.30 31.60 -4.60
CA ARG A 312 -18.35 32.40 -5.40
C ARG A 312 -18.38 32.03 -6.88
N THR A 313 -18.65 30.75 -7.19
CA THR A 313 -18.55 30.23 -8.56
C THR A 313 -19.89 29.81 -9.14
N ASP A 314 -20.95 29.78 -8.33
CA ASP A 314 -22.28 29.28 -8.65
C ASP A 314 -22.31 27.83 -9.15
N LYS A 315 -21.24 27.07 -8.88
CA LYS A 315 -21.12 25.66 -9.30
C LYS A 315 -21.77 24.73 -8.27
N PRO A 316 -22.53 23.70 -8.73
CA PRO A 316 -23.13 22.71 -7.85
C PRO A 316 -22.12 21.66 -7.38
N TYR A 317 -22.24 21.25 -6.12
CA TYR A 317 -21.44 20.22 -5.47
C TYR A 317 -22.29 19.38 -4.51
N VAL A 318 -21.74 18.26 -4.05
CA VAL A 318 -22.31 17.48 -2.96
C VAL A 318 -21.48 17.74 -1.70
N LEU A 319 -22.13 18.14 -0.61
CA LEU A 319 -21.51 18.25 0.71
C LEU A 319 -21.92 17.06 1.56
N LYS A 320 -20.94 16.26 1.98
CA LYS A 320 -21.14 15.15 2.93
C LYS A 320 -20.66 15.60 4.31
N ALA A 321 -21.52 15.44 5.30
CA ALA A 321 -21.19 15.68 6.70
C ALA A 321 -21.55 14.45 7.54
N PRO A 322 -20.75 14.11 8.56
CA PRO A 322 -21.12 13.07 9.51
C PRO A 322 -22.31 13.53 10.34
N SER A 323 -23.05 12.58 10.89
CA SER A 323 -24.12 12.85 11.85
C SER A 323 -23.55 13.04 13.25
N ALA A 324 -24.10 13.96 14.02
CA ALA A 324 -23.73 14.18 15.42
C ALA A 324 -23.95 12.93 16.28
N ASN A 325 -24.85 12.02 15.89
CA ASN A 325 -25.09 10.75 16.59
C ASN A 325 -23.90 9.78 16.53
N PHE A 326 -22.93 10.02 15.65
CA PHE A 326 -21.73 9.21 15.48
C PHE A 326 -20.46 10.00 15.86
N SER A 327 -20.58 11.05 16.67
CA SER A 327 -19.41 11.82 17.17
C SER A 327 -18.43 10.96 17.96
N ASP A 328 -18.93 9.92 18.63
CA ASP A 328 -18.16 9.08 19.53
C ASP A 328 -17.72 7.76 18.86
N ASP A 329 -18.16 7.51 17.61
CA ASP A 329 -17.76 6.34 16.83
C ASP A 329 -16.47 6.65 16.06
N ALA A 330 -15.34 6.39 16.71
CA ALA A 330 -14.01 6.62 16.14
C ALA A 330 -13.80 5.85 14.81
N PHE A 331 -14.30 4.62 14.68
CA PHE A 331 -14.15 3.84 13.44
C PHE A 331 -14.92 4.47 12.29
N TYR A 332 -16.13 4.98 12.54
CA TYR A 332 -16.88 5.68 11.53
C TYR A 332 -16.18 6.96 11.08
N LEU A 333 -15.75 7.79 12.04
CA LEU A 333 -15.07 9.06 11.74
C LEU A 333 -13.77 8.82 10.99
N GLN A 334 -12.99 7.80 11.36
CA GLN A 334 -11.80 7.37 10.61
C GLN A 334 -12.14 7.04 9.16
N GLY A 335 -13.20 6.25 8.92
CA GLY A 335 -13.67 5.94 7.56
C GLY A 335 -14.07 7.18 6.77
N PHE A 336 -14.80 8.11 7.40
CA PHE A 336 -15.21 9.37 6.79
C PHE A 336 -14.02 10.25 6.40
N MET A 337 -12.99 10.32 7.24
CA MET A 337 -11.77 11.09 6.96
C MET A 337 -10.94 10.42 5.88
N ARG A 338 -10.83 9.09 5.92
CA ARG A 338 -10.16 8.29 4.90
C ARG A 338 -10.79 8.51 3.54
N GLU A 339 -12.12 8.60 3.47
CA GLU A 339 -12.82 8.90 2.22
C GLU A 339 -12.37 10.22 1.59
N ALA A 340 -12.32 11.29 2.38
CA ALA A 340 -11.85 12.59 1.92
C ALA A 340 -10.38 12.54 1.48
N TRP A 341 -9.52 11.94 2.30
CA TRP A 341 -8.08 11.84 2.04
C TRP A 341 -7.77 11.06 0.74
N VAL A 342 -8.47 9.95 0.53
CA VAL A 342 -8.37 9.13 -0.69
C VAL A 342 -8.90 9.90 -1.89
N GLY A 343 -10.09 10.49 -1.78
CA GLY A 343 -10.74 11.18 -2.89
C GLY A 343 -10.00 12.43 -3.38
N GLU A 344 -9.23 13.11 -2.52
CA GLU A 344 -8.35 14.22 -2.93
C GLU A 344 -7.15 13.75 -3.75
N ARG A 345 -6.70 12.50 -3.57
CA ARG A 345 -5.47 11.95 -4.16
C ARG A 345 -5.72 11.14 -5.42
N ILE A 346 -6.88 10.50 -5.55
CA ILE A 346 -7.24 9.77 -6.77
C ILE A 346 -7.71 10.75 -7.85
N LYS A 347 -7.02 10.75 -8.99
CA LYS A 347 -7.42 11.52 -10.18
C LYS A 347 -7.72 10.56 -11.33
N HIS A 348 -9.00 10.32 -11.59
CA HIS A 348 -9.45 9.50 -12.70
C HIS A 348 -10.84 9.94 -13.17
N VAL A 349 -11.15 9.82 -14.47
CA VAL A 349 -12.44 10.25 -15.02
C VAL A 349 -13.61 9.48 -14.42
N ASN A 350 -13.43 8.18 -14.18
CA ASN A 350 -14.45 7.28 -13.62
C ASN A 350 -14.45 7.18 -12.08
N VAL A 351 -13.83 8.12 -11.39
CA VAL A 351 -13.80 8.20 -9.92
C VAL A 351 -14.32 9.57 -9.52
N MET A 352 -15.26 9.63 -8.58
CA MET A 352 -15.83 10.89 -8.09
C MET A 352 -14.74 11.74 -7.43
N ARG A 353 -14.57 12.96 -7.92
CA ARG A 353 -13.60 13.92 -7.37
C ARG A 353 -14.06 14.44 -6.02
N VAL A 354 -13.16 14.41 -5.03
CA VAL A 354 -13.29 15.18 -3.79
C VAL A 354 -12.48 16.46 -3.91
N LEU A 355 -13.09 17.59 -3.55
CA LEU A 355 -12.44 18.89 -3.51
C LEU A 355 -11.64 19.01 -2.22
N SER A 356 -10.49 19.66 -2.31
CA SER A 356 -9.66 19.92 -1.13
C SER A 356 -10.44 20.70 -0.07
N ALA A 357 -10.41 20.20 1.16
CA ALA A 357 -11.07 20.85 2.28
C ALA A 357 -10.55 22.27 2.51
N LYS A 358 -11.42 23.16 2.98
CA LYS A 358 -11.01 24.50 3.42
C LYS A 358 -10.15 24.37 4.68
N LYS A 359 -8.90 24.86 4.60
CA LYS A 359 -7.90 24.71 5.69
C LYS A 359 -8.39 25.31 7.01
N ASP A 360 -9.11 26.43 6.95
CA ASP A 360 -9.57 27.18 8.13
C ASP A 360 -11.02 26.85 8.55
N SER A 361 -11.62 25.80 7.98
CA SER A 361 -12.98 25.41 8.40
C SER A 361 -12.96 24.78 9.79
N GLN A 362 -13.85 25.26 10.65
CA GLN A 362 -14.10 24.69 11.98
C GLN A 362 -15.00 23.45 11.94
N PHE A 363 -15.54 23.09 10.77
CA PHE A 363 -16.51 22.00 10.64
C PHE A 363 -15.95 20.79 9.91
N LEU A 364 -16.35 19.60 10.35
CA LEU A 364 -16.00 18.34 9.71
C LEU A 364 -16.98 18.05 8.55
N TYR A 365 -16.53 18.27 7.32
CA TYR A 365 -17.24 17.89 6.11
C TYR A 365 -16.25 17.71 4.95
N HIS A 366 -16.69 17.07 3.87
CA HIS A 366 -15.98 17.11 2.59
C HIS A 366 -16.94 17.39 1.43
N VAL A 367 -16.39 17.92 0.34
CA VAL A 367 -17.16 18.37 -0.82
C VAL A 367 -16.77 17.54 -2.03
N CYS A 368 -17.75 16.96 -2.70
CA CYS A 368 -17.59 16.13 -3.87
C CYS A 368 -18.16 16.82 -5.11
N GLU A 369 -17.70 16.42 -6.29
CA GLU A 369 -18.39 16.79 -7.53
C GLU A 369 -19.85 16.32 -7.50
N TYR A 370 -20.76 17.14 -8.02
CA TYR A 370 -22.15 16.73 -8.18
C TYR A 370 -22.32 15.91 -9.46
N ILE A 371 -22.76 14.66 -9.31
CA ILE A 371 -23.03 13.75 -10.42
C ILE A 371 -24.53 13.77 -10.68
N LYS A 372 -24.91 14.34 -11.84
CA LYS A 372 -26.29 14.31 -12.31
C LYS A 372 -26.53 12.99 -13.03
N GLY A 373 -27.18 12.05 -12.35
CA GLY A 373 -27.38 10.70 -12.84
C GLY A 373 -28.12 9.83 -11.84
N GLN A 374 -27.96 8.53 -11.98
CA GLN A 374 -28.53 7.51 -11.11
C GLN A 374 -27.47 6.49 -10.69
N THR A 375 -27.73 5.73 -9.64
CA THR A 375 -26.89 4.59 -9.25
C THR A 375 -27.03 3.44 -10.25
N LEU A 376 -26.06 2.54 -10.31
CA LEU A 376 -26.16 1.31 -11.11
C LEU A 376 -27.28 0.41 -10.59
N GLY A 377 -27.58 0.46 -9.28
CA GLY A 377 -28.72 -0.24 -8.70
C GLY A 377 -30.06 0.25 -9.27
N GLU A 378 -30.26 1.57 -9.31
CA GLU A 378 -31.44 2.18 -9.96
C GLU A 378 -31.48 1.87 -11.46
N TRP A 379 -30.33 1.97 -12.14
CA TRP A 379 -30.24 1.63 -13.56
C TRP A 379 -30.60 0.17 -13.83
N LEU A 380 -30.21 -0.76 -12.95
CA LEU A 380 -30.55 -2.18 -13.07
C LEU A 380 -32.04 -2.45 -12.91
N HIS A 381 -32.70 -1.70 -12.04
CA HIS A 381 -34.15 -1.76 -11.90
C HIS A 381 -34.86 -1.33 -13.18
N ASP A 382 -34.40 -0.24 -13.79
CA ASP A 382 -34.96 0.30 -15.04
C ASP A 382 -34.57 -0.53 -16.27
N ASN A 383 -33.46 -1.28 -16.20
CA ASN A 383 -32.91 -2.08 -17.28
C ASN A 383 -32.73 -3.56 -16.85
N PRO A 384 -33.82 -4.31 -16.62
CA PRO A 384 -33.75 -5.67 -16.06
C PRO A 384 -33.14 -6.73 -16.98
N LYS A 385 -32.92 -6.40 -18.27
CA LYS A 385 -32.32 -7.30 -19.27
C LYS A 385 -31.38 -6.52 -20.21
N PRO A 386 -30.27 -5.99 -19.69
CA PRO A 386 -29.37 -5.19 -20.51
C PRO A 386 -28.65 -6.08 -21.52
N SER A 387 -28.27 -5.48 -22.65
CA SER A 387 -27.44 -6.17 -23.64
C SER A 387 -26.03 -6.41 -23.08
N ILE A 388 -25.38 -7.47 -23.55
CA ILE A 388 -23.98 -7.77 -23.20
C ILE A 388 -23.06 -6.58 -23.54
N ALA A 389 -23.36 -5.83 -24.61
CA ALA A 389 -22.61 -4.64 -25.00
C ALA A 389 -22.68 -3.54 -23.92
N GLN A 390 -23.87 -3.21 -23.43
CA GLN A 390 -24.06 -2.23 -22.35
C GLN A 390 -23.31 -2.65 -21.07
N VAL A 391 -23.41 -3.93 -20.70
CA VAL A 391 -22.69 -4.46 -19.53
C VAL A 391 -21.17 -4.31 -19.73
N ARG A 392 -20.64 -4.67 -20.91
CA ARG A 392 -19.21 -4.52 -21.21
C ARG A 392 -18.76 -3.06 -21.13
N ASP A 393 -19.56 -2.11 -21.61
CA ASP A 393 -19.21 -0.69 -21.57
C ASP A 393 -19.13 -0.16 -20.13
N ILE A 394 -20.06 -0.56 -19.26
CA ILE A 394 -20.01 -0.25 -17.82
C ILE A 394 -18.77 -0.90 -17.18
N MET A 395 -18.56 -2.20 -17.42
CA MET A 395 -17.44 -2.96 -16.87
C MET A 395 -16.09 -2.37 -17.27
N LYS A 396 -15.93 -1.93 -18.52
CA LYS A 396 -14.69 -1.30 -19.01
C LYS A 396 -14.35 -0.06 -18.20
N GLN A 397 -15.33 0.79 -17.91
CA GLN A 397 -15.14 2.02 -17.18
C GLN A 397 -14.85 1.77 -15.69
N VAL A 398 -15.58 0.84 -15.06
CA VAL A 398 -15.34 0.42 -13.66
C VAL A 398 -13.93 -0.16 -13.51
N ILE A 399 -13.49 -0.99 -14.46
CA ILE A 399 -12.12 -1.53 -14.48
C ILE A 399 -11.08 -0.42 -14.63
N GLY A 400 -11.35 0.60 -15.44
CA GLY A 400 -10.48 1.78 -15.53
C GLY A 400 -10.28 2.47 -14.18
N ALA A 401 -11.38 2.63 -13.43
CA ALA A 401 -11.35 3.15 -12.06
C ALA A 401 -10.56 2.23 -11.11
N LEU A 402 -10.90 0.95 -11.02
CA LEU A 402 -10.25 -0.01 -10.12
C LEU A 402 -8.76 -0.20 -10.41
N ARG A 403 -8.33 -0.15 -11.67
CA ARG A 403 -6.90 -0.14 -12.02
C ARG A 403 -6.18 1.09 -11.49
N SER A 404 -6.87 2.22 -11.35
CA SER A 404 -6.31 3.42 -10.75
C SER A 404 -6.13 3.27 -9.24
N PHE A 405 -7.07 2.60 -8.57
CA PHE A 405 -6.95 2.18 -7.16
C PHE A 405 -5.75 1.25 -6.99
N GLN A 406 -5.66 0.17 -7.79
CA GLN A 406 -4.56 -0.79 -7.74
C GLN A 406 -3.18 -0.13 -7.95
N ARG A 407 -3.05 0.81 -8.89
CA ARG A 407 -1.79 1.55 -9.12
C ARG A 407 -1.37 2.37 -7.90
N LEU A 408 -2.32 2.76 -7.06
CA LEU A 408 -2.10 3.52 -5.83
C LEU A 408 -2.07 2.62 -4.57
N ASP A 409 -2.09 1.29 -4.69
CA ASP A 409 -2.26 0.34 -3.56
C ASP A 409 -3.50 0.63 -2.70
N LEU A 410 -4.57 0.97 -3.38
CA LEU A 410 -5.88 1.14 -2.79
C LEU A 410 -6.74 -0.07 -3.14
N VAL A 411 -7.55 -0.50 -2.17
CA VAL A 411 -8.57 -1.54 -2.36
C VAL A 411 -9.91 -0.95 -1.97
N HIS A 412 -10.93 -1.05 -2.83
CA HIS A 412 -12.23 -0.41 -2.62
C HIS A 412 -12.99 -1.03 -1.44
N ARG A 413 -13.01 -2.37 -1.37
CA ARG A 413 -13.61 -3.20 -0.31
C ARG A 413 -15.14 -3.18 -0.17
N ASP A 414 -15.83 -2.15 -0.63
CA ASP A 414 -17.30 -2.09 -0.68
C ASP A 414 -17.83 -1.80 -2.09
N LEU A 415 -17.36 -2.55 -3.08
CA LEU A 415 -17.86 -2.39 -4.45
C LEU A 415 -19.24 -3.04 -4.58
N LYS A 416 -20.25 -2.25 -4.98
CA LYS A 416 -21.64 -2.67 -5.19
C LYS A 416 -22.34 -1.72 -6.19
N PRO A 417 -23.51 -2.08 -6.74
CA PRO A 417 -24.23 -1.21 -7.67
C PRO A 417 -24.56 0.18 -7.11
N ASP A 418 -24.87 0.30 -5.81
CA ASP A 418 -25.17 1.60 -5.19
C ASP A 418 -23.95 2.54 -5.15
N ASN A 419 -22.73 2.01 -5.20
CA ASN A 419 -21.48 2.77 -5.16
C ASN A 419 -20.94 3.09 -6.57
N ILE A 420 -21.73 2.82 -7.61
CA ILE A 420 -21.42 3.14 -9.00
C ILE A 420 -22.52 4.05 -9.52
N MET A 421 -22.22 5.32 -9.80
CA MET A 421 -23.17 6.21 -10.47
C MET A 421 -22.96 6.19 -11.98
N ILE A 422 -24.03 6.34 -12.74
CA ILE A 422 -24.05 6.54 -14.18
C ILE A 422 -24.62 7.93 -14.43
N ASP A 423 -23.82 8.81 -15.04
CA ASP A 423 -24.25 10.16 -15.39
C ASP A 423 -25.17 10.19 -16.63
N GLU A 424 -25.70 11.36 -16.95
CA GLU A 424 -26.59 11.56 -18.11
C GLU A 424 -25.93 11.27 -19.48
N TYR A 425 -24.60 11.10 -19.52
CA TYR A 425 -23.83 10.76 -20.70
C TYR A 425 -23.41 9.29 -20.74
N GLY A 426 -23.83 8.47 -19.76
CA GLY A 426 -23.45 7.07 -19.65
C GLY A 426 -22.03 6.84 -19.13
N GLN A 427 -21.38 7.87 -18.56
CA GLN A 427 -20.10 7.69 -17.88
C GLN A 427 -20.31 7.21 -16.46
N ILE A 428 -19.53 6.21 -16.06
CA ILE A 428 -19.59 5.74 -14.67
C ILE A 428 -18.71 6.62 -13.77
N LYS A 429 -19.13 6.74 -12.52
CA LYS A 429 -18.35 7.31 -11.42
C LYS A 429 -18.42 6.37 -10.23
N LEU A 430 -17.27 5.84 -9.79
CA LEU A 430 -17.19 5.21 -8.48
C LEU A 430 -17.37 6.29 -7.40
N ILE A 431 -18.20 5.99 -6.40
CA ILE A 431 -18.47 6.84 -5.24
C ILE A 431 -18.24 6.05 -3.94
N ASP A 432 -18.23 6.75 -2.82
CA ASP A 432 -18.07 6.23 -1.45
C ASP A 432 -16.76 5.45 -1.18
N TYR A 433 -15.79 6.13 -0.60
CA TYR A 433 -14.47 5.59 -0.28
C TYR A 433 -14.27 5.32 1.22
N GLY A 434 -15.36 5.30 2.00
CA GLY A 434 -15.29 5.18 3.46
C GLY A 434 -14.62 3.90 3.95
N THR A 435 -14.62 2.84 3.14
CA THR A 435 -14.05 1.53 3.47
C THR A 435 -12.74 1.22 2.76
N VAL A 436 -12.20 2.17 1.97
CA VAL A 436 -11.01 1.92 1.15
C VAL A 436 -9.82 1.57 2.03
N PHE A 437 -9.13 0.49 1.70
CA PHE A 437 -7.84 0.17 2.32
C PHE A 437 -6.72 0.98 1.66
N VAL A 438 -5.80 1.49 2.47
CA VAL A 438 -4.64 2.27 2.03
C VAL A 438 -3.38 1.61 2.60
N ALA A 439 -2.53 1.07 1.73
CA ALA A 439 -1.35 0.31 2.17
C ALA A 439 -0.42 1.13 3.10
N SER A 440 -0.19 2.42 2.79
CA SER A 440 0.71 3.27 3.59
C SER A 440 0.21 3.59 5.02
N LEU A 441 -1.09 3.48 5.27
CA LEU A 441 -1.67 3.66 6.61
C LEU A 441 -1.54 2.38 7.44
N ASP A 442 -1.57 1.22 6.79
CA ASP A 442 -1.56 -0.09 7.46
C ASP A 442 -0.17 -0.60 7.85
N GLU A 443 0.91 -0.06 7.27
CA GLU A 443 2.30 -0.48 7.54
C GLU A 443 2.70 -0.49 9.02
N ASN A 444 2.00 0.28 9.85
CA ASN A 444 2.38 0.52 11.24
C ASN A 444 1.67 -0.42 12.22
N GLN A 445 0.88 -1.39 11.73
CA GLN A 445 0.18 -2.42 12.52
C GLN A 445 -0.66 -1.89 13.71
N GLU A 446 -0.97 -0.59 13.73
CA GLU A 446 -1.66 0.12 14.81
C GLU A 446 -2.98 0.76 14.34
N THR A 447 -3.42 0.50 13.10
CA THR A 447 -4.82 0.73 12.71
C THR A 447 -5.69 -0.07 13.67
N ILE A 448 -6.77 0.52 14.20
CA ILE A 448 -7.66 -0.22 15.10
C ILE A 448 -8.11 -1.48 14.35
N LYS A 449 -7.69 -2.65 14.85
CA LYS A 449 -7.96 -3.92 14.17
C LYS A 449 -9.46 -4.03 13.94
N GLU A 450 -9.82 -4.10 12.67
CA GLU A 450 -11.22 -4.23 12.27
C GLU A 450 -11.78 -5.51 12.89
N GLN A 451 -12.83 -5.36 13.69
CA GLN A 451 -13.49 -6.49 14.35
C GLN A 451 -14.54 -7.14 13.45
N VAL A 452 -14.93 -6.45 12.37
CA VAL A 452 -16.00 -6.86 11.44
C VAL A 452 -15.54 -6.57 10.00
N PRO A 453 -15.73 -7.51 9.06
CA PRO A 453 -15.34 -7.30 7.68
C PRO A 453 -16.15 -6.16 7.05
N HIS A 454 -15.47 -5.22 6.40
CA HIS A 454 -16.13 -4.20 5.57
C HIS A 454 -16.52 -4.77 4.21
N GLY A 455 -17.72 -4.38 3.76
CA GLY A 455 -18.28 -4.76 2.47
C GLY A 455 -19.75 -5.11 2.59
N SER A 456 -20.49 -4.90 1.51
CA SER A 456 -21.89 -5.24 1.42
C SER A 456 -22.04 -6.75 1.26
N LEU A 457 -22.88 -7.35 2.10
CA LEU A 457 -22.85 -8.80 2.39
C LEU A 457 -22.99 -9.71 1.16
N ASN A 458 -23.68 -9.26 0.12
CA ASN A 458 -23.87 -10.03 -1.11
C ASN A 458 -22.75 -9.84 -2.16
N TYR A 459 -21.86 -8.87 -1.97
CA TYR A 459 -20.77 -8.53 -2.89
C TYR A 459 -19.38 -8.74 -2.28
N ILE A 460 -19.30 -8.92 -0.96
CA ILE A 460 -18.04 -9.10 -0.24
C ILE A 460 -17.38 -10.43 -0.62
N ALA A 461 -16.05 -10.39 -0.76
CA ALA A 461 -15.29 -11.57 -1.12
C ALA A 461 -15.15 -12.55 0.08
N PRO A 462 -15.15 -13.87 -0.16
CA PRO A 462 -15.10 -14.87 0.91
C PRO A 462 -13.86 -14.79 1.81
N GLU A 463 -12.70 -14.45 1.25
CA GLU A 463 -11.46 -14.26 2.03
C GLU A 463 -11.56 -13.09 3.02
N THR A 464 -12.33 -12.05 2.71
CA THR A 464 -12.59 -10.94 3.63
C THR A 464 -13.42 -11.42 4.82
N LEU A 465 -14.43 -12.27 4.58
CA LEU A 465 -15.25 -12.87 5.63
C LEU A 465 -14.47 -13.88 6.50
N LEU A 466 -13.58 -14.66 5.87
CA LEU A 466 -12.83 -15.73 6.54
C LEU A 466 -11.58 -15.24 7.29
N HIS A 467 -10.89 -14.25 6.72
CA HIS A 467 -9.53 -13.89 7.14
C HIS A 467 -9.36 -12.40 7.43
N MET A 468 -10.41 -11.58 7.26
CA MET A 468 -10.33 -10.12 7.40
C MET A 468 -9.30 -9.48 6.47
N GLN A 469 -8.94 -10.15 5.38
CA GLN A 469 -7.99 -9.68 4.38
C GLN A 469 -8.75 -9.29 3.12
N ALA A 470 -8.40 -8.15 2.55
CA ALA A 470 -8.92 -7.71 1.27
C ALA A 470 -7.80 -7.12 0.44
N ASP A 471 -7.71 -7.55 -0.81
CA ASP A 471 -6.80 -7.01 -1.81
C ASP A 471 -7.54 -6.75 -3.13
N TYR A 472 -6.80 -6.45 -4.20
CA TYR A 472 -7.40 -6.22 -5.50
C TYR A 472 -8.17 -7.43 -6.05
N GLN A 473 -7.87 -8.67 -5.59
CA GLN A 473 -8.63 -9.87 -5.97
C GLN A 473 -9.99 -9.90 -5.28
N SER A 474 -10.14 -9.27 -4.12
CA SER A 474 -11.43 -9.06 -3.46
C SER A 474 -12.31 -8.09 -4.25
N ASP A 475 -11.75 -6.96 -4.73
CA ASP A 475 -12.47 -6.03 -5.62
C ASP A 475 -12.83 -6.70 -6.96
N LEU A 476 -11.96 -7.57 -7.49
CA LEU A 476 -12.25 -8.36 -8.69
C LEU A 476 -13.44 -9.32 -8.48
N PHE A 477 -13.54 -9.95 -7.32
CA PHE A 477 -14.70 -10.78 -6.97
C PHE A 477 -15.98 -9.95 -6.95
N SER A 478 -15.99 -8.84 -6.23
CA SER A 478 -17.16 -7.95 -6.16
C SER A 478 -17.57 -7.46 -7.54
N LEU A 479 -16.60 -7.11 -8.39
CA LEU A 479 -16.83 -6.73 -9.78
C LEU A 479 -17.43 -7.88 -10.60
N GLY A 480 -16.99 -9.12 -10.38
CA GLY A 480 -17.56 -10.32 -11.00
C GLY A 480 -19.01 -10.55 -10.57
N VAL A 481 -19.33 -10.35 -9.29
CA VAL A 481 -20.70 -10.42 -8.75
C VAL A 481 -21.59 -9.37 -9.41
N ILE A 482 -21.13 -8.12 -9.50
CA ILE A 482 -21.87 -7.04 -10.17
C ILE A 482 -22.10 -7.38 -11.64
N CYS A 483 -21.10 -7.92 -12.35
CA CYS A 483 -21.25 -8.33 -13.75
C CYS A 483 -22.29 -9.43 -13.92
N TYR A 484 -22.28 -10.43 -13.03
CA TYR A 484 -23.26 -11.50 -13.01
C TYR A 484 -24.68 -10.96 -12.78
N GLU A 485 -24.85 -10.06 -11.81
CA GLU A 485 -26.12 -9.41 -11.50
C GLU A 485 -26.63 -8.57 -12.66
N MET A 486 -25.75 -7.78 -13.30
CA MET A 486 -26.14 -7.00 -14.48
C MET A 486 -26.69 -7.88 -15.61
N LEU A 487 -26.14 -9.08 -15.81
CA LEU A 487 -26.53 -9.96 -16.92
C LEU A 487 -27.80 -10.79 -16.64
N SER A 488 -28.11 -11.04 -15.36
CA SER A 488 -29.14 -12.01 -14.96
C SER A 488 -30.22 -11.49 -14.01
N GLY A 489 -29.98 -10.37 -13.31
CA GLY A 489 -30.79 -9.90 -12.19
C GLY A 489 -30.67 -10.78 -10.92
N GLU A 490 -29.77 -11.76 -10.93
CA GLU A 490 -29.56 -12.74 -9.86
C GLU A 490 -28.14 -12.65 -9.31
N LEU A 491 -27.85 -13.36 -8.22
CA LEU A 491 -26.50 -13.42 -7.63
C LEU A 491 -25.83 -14.78 -7.90
N PRO A 492 -24.48 -14.82 -8.06
CA PRO A 492 -23.72 -16.06 -8.31
C PRO A 492 -23.75 -17.00 -7.10
N TYR A 493 -24.09 -16.47 -5.92
CA TYR A 493 -24.23 -17.20 -4.67
C TYR A 493 -25.60 -16.93 -4.05
N LYS A 494 -26.05 -17.82 -3.16
CA LYS A 494 -27.30 -17.57 -2.43
C LYS A 494 -27.15 -16.27 -1.61
N PRO A 495 -28.15 -15.38 -1.63
CA PRO A 495 -28.11 -14.17 -0.82
C PRO A 495 -27.87 -14.53 0.65
N MET A 496 -26.90 -13.88 1.25
CA MET A 496 -26.53 -14.12 2.64
C MET A 496 -27.40 -13.24 3.54
N GLN A 497 -27.87 -13.77 4.66
CA GLN A 497 -28.55 -13.00 5.69
C GLN A 497 -27.60 -12.82 6.89
N ARG A 498 -27.53 -11.60 7.47
CA ARG A 498 -26.57 -11.26 8.54
C ARG A 498 -26.56 -12.24 9.73
N ALA A 499 -27.72 -12.82 10.07
CA ALA A 499 -27.85 -13.78 11.17
C ALA A 499 -27.34 -15.20 10.82
N GLU A 500 -27.12 -15.51 9.55
CA GLU A 500 -26.84 -16.86 9.05
C GLU A 500 -25.42 -17.04 8.48
N VAL A 501 -24.60 -15.98 8.46
CA VAL A 501 -23.27 -16.03 7.83
C VAL A 501 -22.28 -16.78 8.73
N THR A 502 -22.19 -18.09 8.52
CA THR A 502 -21.17 -18.96 9.13
C THR A 502 -20.40 -19.66 8.02
N ILE A 503 -19.53 -18.92 7.33
CA ILE A 503 -18.61 -19.52 6.34
C ILE A 503 -17.38 -19.98 7.11
N LYS A 504 -17.07 -21.28 7.06
CA LYS A 504 -15.89 -21.85 7.71
C LYS A 504 -14.79 -22.16 6.71
N ASN A 505 -15.17 -22.45 5.48
CA ASN A 505 -14.25 -22.76 4.40
C ASN A 505 -14.83 -22.32 3.04
N TYR A 506 -13.97 -22.26 2.02
CA TYR A 506 -14.39 -21.86 0.67
C TYR A 506 -15.39 -22.81 -0.01
N ASN A 507 -15.45 -24.09 0.39
CA ASN A 507 -16.37 -25.08 -0.18
C ASN A 507 -17.82 -24.91 0.31
N ASP A 508 -18.04 -24.14 1.37
CA ASP A 508 -19.38 -23.82 1.88
C ASP A 508 -20.18 -22.93 0.90
N ILE A 509 -19.49 -22.35 -0.10
CA ILE A 509 -20.05 -21.41 -1.06
C ILE A 509 -20.10 -22.08 -2.44
N GLN A 510 -21.31 -22.31 -2.96
CA GLN A 510 -21.52 -22.96 -4.26
C GLN A 510 -21.97 -21.99 -5.35
N TYR A 511 -21.20 -21.95 -6.42
CA TYR A 511 -21.50 -21.12 -7.59
C TYR A 511 -22.77 -21.59 -8.30
N ARG A 512 -23.69 -20.65 -8.55
CA ARG A 512 -24.88 -20.84 -9.38
C ARG A 512 -24.51 -20.42 -10.80
N SER A 513 -24.60 -21.35 -11.76
CA SER A 513 -24.35 -21.05 -13.17
C SER A 513 -25.34 -20.02 -13.67
N ILE A 514 -24.86 -18.99 -14.37
CA ILE A 514 -25.71 -17.95 -14.96
C ILE A 514 -26.67 -18.55 -15.99
N LYS A 515 -26.30 -19.70 -16.59
CA LYS A 515 -27.14 -20.41 -17.56
C LYS A 515 -28.42 -20.97 -16.95
N GLN A 516 -28.50 -21.10 -15.62
CA GLN A 516 -29.74 -21.46 -14.92
C GLN A 516 -30.80 -20.35 -15.03
N PHE A 517 -30.37 -19.10 -15.16
CA PHE A 517 -31.25 -17.91 -15.25
C PHE A 517 -31.33 -17.35 -16.66
N ARG A 518 -30.26 -17.50 -17.44
CA ARG A 518 -30.11 -16.99 -18.81
C ARG A 518 -29.54 -18.09 -19.73
N PRO A 519 -30.35 -19.11 -20.12
CA PRO A 519 -29.87 -20.27 -20.88
C PRO A 519 -29.31 -19.92 -22.26
N GLU A 520 -29.73 -18.80 -22.84
CA GLU A 520 -29.26 -18.30 -24.13
C GLU A 520 -27.83 -17.72 -24.10
N LEU A 521 -27.30 -17.40 -22.91
CA LEU A 521 -25.94 -16.89 -22.80
C LEU A 521 -24.91 -17.98 -23.14
N PRO A 522 -23.81 -17.63 -23.84
CA PRO A 522 -22.76 -18.61 -24.15
C PRO A 522 -22.10 -19.20 -22.91
N LEU A 523 -21.69 -20.47 -22.99
CA LEU A 523 -21.00 -21.16 -21.88
C LEU A 523 -19.69 -20.47 -21.46
N TRP A 524 -18.94 -19.92 -22.40
CA TRP A 524 -17.68 -19.23 -22.08
C TRP A 524 -17.91 -18.01 -21.17
N LEU A 525 -19.08 -17.36 -21.24
CA LEU A 525 -19.42 -16.22 -20.39
C LEU A 525 -19.68 -16.68 -18.95
N ASP A 526 -20.39 -17.79 -18.78
CA ASP A 526 -20.61 -18.44 -17.48
C ASP A 526 -19.28 -18.83 -16.83
N LEU A 527 -18.38 -19.49 -17.58
CA LEU A 527 -17.04 -19.86 -17.08
C LEU A 527 -16.20 -18.64 -16.69
N SER A 528 -16.33 -17.53 -17.43
CA SER A 528 -15.63 -16.29 -17.11
C SER A 528 -16.13 -15.68 -15.79
N LEU A 529 -17.45 -15.67 -15.58
CA LEU A 529 -18.07 -15.20 -14.34
C LEU A 529 -17.74 -16.13 -13.16
N GLN A 530 -17.79 -17.44 -13.36
CA GLN A 530 -17.40 -18.45 -12.38
C GLN A 530 -15.96 -18.23 -11.91
N LYS A 531 -15.03 -18.00 -12.85
CA LYS A 531 -13.63 -17.74 -12.53
C LYS A 531 -13.43 -16.41 -11.81
N ALA A 532 -14.07 -15.33 -12.26
CA ALA A 532 -13.99 -14.03 -11.59
C ALA A 532 -14.54 -14.06 -10.16
N THR A 533 -15.60 -14.85 -9.94
CA THR A 533 -16.28 -14.99 -8.65
C THR A 533 -15.81 -16.21 -7.86
N ALA A 534 -14.71 -16.90 -8.24
CA ALA A 534 -14.26 -18.09 -7.53
C ALA A 534 -14.04 -17.82 -6.03
N ALA A 535 -14.49 -18.71 -5.15
CA ALA A 535 -14.41 -18.47 -3.71
C ALA A 535 -12.96 -18.33 -3.21
N ASP A 536 -12.07 -19.20 -3.69
CA ASP A 536 -10.62 -19.10 -3.45
C ASP A 536 -9.99 -18.04 -4.38
N PRO A 537 -9.36 -16.98 -3.85
CA PRO A 537 -8.77 -15.91 -4.65
C PRO A 537 -7.67 -16.39 -5.61
N ARG A 538 -6.99 -17.50 -5.29
CA ARG A 538 -5.94 -18.09 -6.16
C ARG A 538 -6.49 -18.67 -7.47
N GLN A 539 -7.80 -18.95 -7.51
CA GLN A 539 -8.48 -19.48 -8.68
C GLN A 539 -9.08 -18.37 -9.57
N ARG A 540 -9.01 -17.11 -9.13
CA ARG A 540 -9.50 -15.96 -9.89
C ARG A 540 -8.50 -15.50 -10.96
N TYR A 541 -8.92 -14.53 -11.77
CA TYR A 541 -8.00 -13.84 -12.69
C TYR A 541 -6.90 -13.10 -11.93
N ARG A 542 -5.72 -13.01 -12.53
CA ARG A 542 -4.59 -12.28 -11.95
C ARG A 542 -4.68 -10.78 -12.16
N ALA A 543 -5.43 -10.35 -13.19
CA ALA A 543 -5.64 -8.96 -13.52
C ALA A 543 -7.06 -8.68 -14.02
N PHE A 544 -7.57 -7.48 -13.74
CA PHE A 544 -8.87 -7.01 -14.26
C PHE A 544 -8.95 -7.06 -15.79
N SER A 545 -7.83 -6.85 -16.49
CA SER A 545 -7.77 -6.90 -17.95
C SER A 545 -7.97 -8.31 -18.51
N GLU A 546 -7.54 -9.35 -17.78
CA GLU A 546 -7.78 -10.74 -18.19
C GLU A 546 -9.27 -11.06 -18.10
N PHE A 547 -9.91 -10.68 -16.98
CA PHE A 547 -11.36 -10.83 -16.84
C PHE A 547 -12.13 -10.08 -17.94
N PHE A 548 -11.77 -8.83 -18.22
CA PHE A 548 -12.41 -8.07 -19.30
C PHE A 548 -12.18 -8.66 -20.70
N SER A 549 -11.01 -9.24 -20.94
CA SER A 549 -10.71 -9.92 -22.21
C SER A 549 -11.63 -11.13 -22.41
N ASP A 550 -11.79 -11.96 -21.39
CA ASP A 550 -12.65 -13.14 -21.42
C ASP A 550 -14.14 -12.78 -21.50
N LEU A 551 -14.55 -11.63 -20.96
CA LEU A 551 -15.89 -11.09 -21.20
C LEU A 551 -16.14 -10.71 -22.66
N ASN A 552 -15.09 -10.40 -23.44
CA ASN A 552 -15.19 -9.99 -24.84
C ASN A 552 -14.97 -11.12 -25.84
N LYS A 553 -14.10 -12.08 -25.51
CA LYS A 553 -13.68 -13.16 -26.40
C LYS A 553 -13.89 -14.52 -25.75
N PRO A 554 -14.45 -15.50 -26.47
CA PRO A 554 -14.54 -16.86 -25.97
C PRO A 554 -13.13 -17.42 -25.72
N SER A 555 -12.86 -17.87 -24.50
CA SER A 555 -11.67 -18.66 -24.20
C SER A 555 -11.88 -20.09 -24.70
N SER A 556 -11.45 -20.36 -25.94
CA SER A 556 -11.56 -21.69 -26.57
C SER A 556 -11.00 -22.79 -25.67
N SER A 557 -9.87 -22.49 -25.01
CA SER A 557 -9.19 -23.38 -24.06
C SER A 557 -10.02 -23.69 -22.81
N ALA A 558 -10.69 -22.72 -22.19
CA ALA A 558 -11.50 -22.96 -21.00
C ALA A 558 -12.76 -23.78 -21.32
N VAL A 559 -13.34 -23.57 -22.51
CA VAL A 559 -14.47 -24.37 -22.99
C VAL A 559 -14.05 -25.82 -23.26
N GLU A 560 -12.88 -26.03 -23.86
CA GLU A 560 -12.31 -27.37 -24.06
C GLU A 560 -11.96 -28.05 -22.73
N GLU A 561 -11.34 -27.33 -21.80
CA GLU A 561 -11.01 -27.84 -20.48
C GLU A 561 -12.27 -28.24 -19.71
N TYR A 562 -13.31 -27.40 -19.71
CA TYR A 562 -14.61 -27.75 -19.13
C TYR A 562 -15.24 -28.97 -19.80
N LYS A 563 -15.15 -29.09 -21.13
CA LYS A 563 -15.66 -30.26 -21.87
C LYS A 563 -14.93 -31.56 -21.50
N ASN A 564 -13.66 -31.48 -21.12
CA ASN A 564 -12.84 -32.63 -20.75
C ASN A 564 -12.98 -33.04 -19.28
N GLN A 565 -13.68 -32.26 -18.44
CA GLN A 565 -13.90 -32.62 -17.04
C GLN A 565 -14.86 -33.82 -16.90
N PRO A 566 -14.66 -34.69 -15.88
CA PRO A 566 -15.57 -35.80 -15.59
C PRO A 566 -17.01 -35.31 -15.33
N LEU A 567 -18.00 -36.10 -15.75
CA LEU A 567 -19.44 -35.84 -15.52
C LEU A 567 -19.75 -35.53 -14.05
N LEU A 568 -19.11 -36.23 -13.11
CA LEU A 568 -19.25 -35.99 -11.67
C LEU A 568 -18.92 -34.54 -11.25
N LYS A 569 -17.98 -33.87 -11.95
CA LYS A 569 -17.64 -32.46 -11.68
C LYS A 569 -18.51 -31.48 -12.47
N ARG A 570 -18.96 -31.86 -13.66
CA ARG A 570 -19.73 -30.99 -14.57
C ARG A 570 -21.21 -30.92 -14.21
N ASP A 571 -21.80 -32.08 -13.90
CA ASP A 571 -23.18 -32.23 -13.46
C ASP A 571 -23.26 -33.40 -12.46
N PRO A 572 -22.98 -33.12 -11.16
CA PRO A 572 -23.01 -34.14 -10.12
C PRO A 572 -24.39 -34.81 -10.01
N ILE A 573 -25.46 -34.05 -10.23
CA ILE A 573 -26.84 -34.54 -10.10
C ILE A 573 -27.11 -35.56 -11.20
N PHE A 574 -26.84 -35.20 -12.45
CA PHE A 574 -27.04 -36.11 -13.58
C PHE A 574 -26.15 -37.36 -13.47
N PHE A 575 -24.90 -37.20 -13.01
CA PHE A 575 -24.02 -38.34 -12.74
C PHE A 575 -24.65 -39.30 -11.71
N TRP A 576 -25.12 -38.79 -10.57
CA TRP A 576 -25.73 -39.63 -9.53
C TRP A 576 -27.08 -40.20 -9.96
N GLN A 577 -27.86 -39.51 -10.78
CA GLN A 577 -29.07 -40.05 -11.41
C GLN A 577 -28.74 -41.22 -12.33
N LEU A 578 -27.70 -41.10 -13.16
CA LEU A 578 -27.25 -42.15 -14.07
C LEU A 578 -26.73 -43.37 -13.30
N VAL A 579 -25.88 -43.15 -12.30
CA VAL A 579 -25.39 -44.21 -11.40
C VAL A 579 -26.55 -44.91 -10.70
N SER A 580 -27.50 -44.15 -10.13
CA SER A 580 -28.67 -44.72 -9.45
C SER A 580 -29.55 -45.53 -10.41
N THR A 581 -29.73 -45.06 -11.64
CA THR A 581 -30.50 -45.76 -12.67
C THR A 581 -29.82 -47.07 -13.08
N LEU A 582 -28.49 -47.07 -13.27
CA LEU A 582 -27.73 -48.27 -13.58
C LEU A 582 -27.78 -49.29 -12.43
N LEU A 583 -27.65 -48.83 -11.19
CA LEU A 583 -27.77 -49.68 -10.00
C LEU A 583 -29.18 -50.27 -9.88
N PHE A 584 -30.21 -49.49 -10.18
CA PHE A 584 -31.59 -49.97 -10.19
C PHE A 584 -31.81 -51.05 -11.26
N ILE A 585 -31.30 -50.86 -12.48
CA ILE A 585 -31.36 -51.86 -13.54
C ILE A 585 -30.62 -53.14 -13.12
N ALA A 586 -29.42 -53.02 -12.56
CA ALA A 586 -28.64 -54.16 -12.09
C ALA A 586 -29.38 -54.95 -10.99
N LEU A 587 -30.05 -54.24 -10.07
CA LEU A 587 -30.88 -54.86 -9.04
C LEU A 587 -32.06 -55.63 -9.64
N VAL A 588 -32.76 -55.04 -10.61
CA VAL A 588 -33.88 -55.70 -11.31
C VAL A 588 -33.40 -56.96 -12.03
N VAL A 589 -32.26 -56.90 -12.74
CA VAL A 589 -31.69 -58.07 -13.43
C VAL A 589 -31.30 -59.17 -12.45
N SER A 590 -30.73 -58.82 -11.30
CA SER A 590 -30.37 -59.77 -10.24
C SER A 590 -31.57 -60.41 -9.52
N LEU A 591 -32.76 -59.81 -9.62
CA LEU A 591 -33.98 -60.36 -9.04
C LEU A 591 -34.77 -61.24 -10.03
N VAL A 592 -34.48 -61.11 -11.33
CA VAL A 592 -35.16 -61.84 -12.41
C VAL A 592 -34.35 -63.05 -12.88
N ASN A 593 -33.04 -63.04 -12.69
CA ASN A 593 -32.17 -64.23 -12.72
C ASN A 593 -32.10 -64.86 -11.33
#